data_AF-A0A366H2D5-F1
#
_entry.id   AF-A0A366H2D5-F1
#
_cell.length_a   1.000
_cell.length_b   1.000
_cell.length_c   1.000
_cell.angle_alpha   90.00
_cell.angle_beta   90.00
_cell.angle_gamma   90.00
#
_symmetry.space_group_name_H-M   'P 1'
#
loop_
_entity.id
_entity.type
_entity.pdbx_description
1 polymer ?
#
loop_
_entity_poly.entity_id
_entity_poly.type
_entity_poly.pdbx_seq_one_letter_code
_entity_poly.pdbx_strand_id
1 'polypeptide(L)'
;MRWCWTRHPPHQFVLSGGRVKALAAMAHAVQVEQALQRLRSGESHAGDLQLVAKYPDYVIAIAKSSGGDMALCHAPDADGRTLAAVFTHNDAADLALGKMQAHYAPSQVVTLKSAGPQLFRMLAGMQNLDGLVFNFEGPGNAIAFAAGISEILLAEAEK
;
A
#
# COMPACT_ATOMS: atom_id res chain seq x y z
N MET A 1 -38.23 35.73 -31.50
CA MET A 1 -37.15 34.75 -31.28
C MET A 1 -37.32 34.11 -29.91
N ARG A 2 -37.70 32.83 -29.85
CA ARG A 2 -37.79 32.06 -28.60
C ARG A 2 -36.43 31.44 -28.32
N TRP A 3 -35.83 31.81 -27.20
CA TRP A 3 -34.65 31.13 -26.67
C TRP A 3 -35.09 29.77 -26.13
N CYS A 4 -34.76 28.70 -26.85
CA CYS A 4 -34.94 27.33 -26.38
C CYS A 4 -33.76 27.02 -25.44
N TRP A 5 -33.99 27.12 -24.14
CA TRP A 5 -33.06 26.60 -23.15
C TRP A 5 -33.13 25.06 -23.22
N THR A 6 -32.21 24.43 -23.92
CA THR A 6 -31.92 23.00 -23.71
C THR A 6 -31.44 22.84 -22.28
N ARG A 7 -32.35 22.42 -21.38
CA ARG A 7 -31.98 21.93 -20.04
C ARG A 7 -31.09 20.71 -20.24
N HIS A 8 -29.78 20.86 -20.14
CA HIS A 8 -28.93 19.72 -19.82
C HIS A 8 -29.36 19.22 -18.43
N PRO A 9 -29.74 17.94 -18.26
CA PRO A 9 -29.96 17.41 -16.92
C PRO A 9 -28.64 17.50 -16.12
N PRO A 10 -28.71 17.69 -14.79
CA PRO A 10 -27.51 17.84 -13.97
C PRO A 10 -26.63 16.59 -14.09
N HIS A 11 -25.41 16.79 -14.58
CA HIS A 11 -24.21 15.94 -14.43
C HIS A 11 -24.46 14.42 -14.37
N GLN A 12 -24.84 13.79 -15.48
CA GLN A 12 -24.98 12.34 -15.53
C GLN A 12 -23.59 11.66 -15.55
N PHE A 13 -23.21 11.01 -14.46
CA PHE A 13 -22.00 10.19 -14.37
C PHE A 13 -22.26 8.80 -14.94
N VAL A 14 -21.74 8.53 -16.14
CA VAL A 14 -21.75 7.17 -16.72
C VAL A 14 -20.42 6.50 -16.39
N LEU A 15 -20.44 5.53 -15.48
CA LEU A 15 -19.29 4.70 -15.16
C LEU A 15 -19.38 3.39 -15.93
N SER A 16 -18.35 3.07 -16.71
CA SER A 16 -18.20 1.73 -17.28
C SER A 16 -17.89 0.72 -16.18
N GLY A 17 -18.20 -0.56 -16.40
CA GLY A 17 -17.95 -1.62 -15.40
C GLY A 17 -16.50 -1.69 -14.93
N GLY A 18 -15.53 -1.40 -15.80
CA GLY A 18 -14.11 -1.30 -15.43
C GLY A 18 -13.83 -0.15 -14.45
N ARG A 19 -14.47 1.01 -14.63
CA ARG A 19 -14.32 2.16 -13.72
C ARG A 19 -14.94 1.88 -12.36
N VAL A 20 -16.09 1.20 -12.31
CA VAL A 20 -16.71 0.77 -11.04
C VAL A 20 -15.77 -0.14 -10.24
N LYS A 21 -15.09 -1.08 -10.90
CA LYS A 21 -14.10 -1.94 -10.25
C LYS A 21 -12.90 -1.15 -9.71
N ALA A 22 -12.39 -0.19 -10.48
CA ALA A 22 -11.30 0.67 -10.04
C ALA A 22 -11.70 1.50 -8.80
N LEU A 23 -12.89 2.10 -8.82
CA LEU A 23 -13.46 2.83 -7.67
C LEU A 23 -13.62 1.94 -6.43
N ALA A 24 -14.09 0.70 -6.60
CA ALA A 24 -14.20 -0.25 -5.50
C ALA A 24 -12.83 -0.62 -4.90
N ALA A 25 -11.82 -0.83 -5.74
CA ALA A 25 -10.46 -1.10 -5.29
C ALA A 25 -9.87 0.09 -4.51
N MET A 26 -10.06 1.32 -5.02
CA MET A 26 -9.65 2.54 -4.30
C MET A 26 -10.36 2.68 -2.96
N ALA A 27 -11.67 2.43 -2.91
CA ALA A 27 -12.43 2.48 -1.67
C ALA A 27 -11.90 1.46 -0.64
N HIS A 28 -11.55 0.25 -1.08
CA HIS A 28 -10.98 -0.77 -0.21
C HIS A 28 -9.59 -0.38 0.30
N ALA A 29 -8.71 0.16 -0.56
CA ALA A 29 -7.41 0.69 -0.14
C ALA A 29 -7.55 1.79 0.92
N VAL A 30 -8.48 2.74 0.71
CA VAL A 30 -8.77 3.82 1.68
C VAL A 30 -9.27 3.26 3.00
N GLN A 31 -10.12 2.22 2.99
CA GLN A 31 -10.58 1.57 4.23
C GLN A 31 -9.42 0.94 5.00
N VAL A 32 -8.47 0.30 4.30
CA VAL A 32 -7.25 -0.27 4.90
C VAL A 32 -6.36 0.81 5.48
N GLU A 33 -6.16 1.93 4.77
CA GLU A 33 -5.38 3.07 5.27
C GLU A 33 -5.98 3.66 6.55
N GLN A 34 -7.30 3.81 6.59
CA GLN A 34 -7.99 4.27 7.78
C GLN A 34 -7.86 3.26 8.94
N ALA A 35 -7.91 1.95 8.66
CA ALA A 35 -7.68 0.91 9.67
C ALA A 35 -6.25 0.94 10.19
N LEU A 36 -5.25 1.07 9.31
CA LEU A 36 -3.85 1.25 9.69
C LEU A 36 -3.66 2.49 10.58
N GLN A 37 -4.32 3.60 10.24
CA GLN A 37 -4.26 4.82 11.05
C GLN A 37 -4.80 4.60 12.46
N ARG A 38 -5.95 3.93 12.58
CA ARG A 38 -6.58 3.60 13.86
C ARG A 38 -5.75 2.64 14.70
N LEU A 39 -5.19 1.61 14.06
CA LEU A 39 -4.27 0.67 14.72
C LEU A 39 -3.05 1.42 15.27
N ARG A 40 -2.50 2.38 14.52
CA ARG A 40 -1.37 3.19 14.96
C ARG A 40 -1.73 4.12 16.14
N SER A 41 -2.92 4.71 16.14
CA SER A 41 -3.36 5.62 17.21
C SER A 41 -3.88 4.91 18.46
N GLY A 42 -4.06 3.58 18.42
CA GLY A 42 -4.69 2.81 19.50
C GLY A 42 -6.22 2.91 19.51
N GLU A 43 -6.84 3.45 18.46
CA GLU A 43 -8.30 3.61 18.30
C GLU A 43 -8.90 2.48 17.45
N SER A 44 -8.34 1.28 17.52
CA SER A 44 -8.72 0.16 16.67
C SER A 44 -10.16 -0.29 16.91
N HIS A 45 -10.92 -0.52 15.84
CA HIS A 45 -12.24 -1.14 15.90
C HIS A 45 -12.18 -2.66 15.67
N ALA A 46 -13.28 -3.34 16.02
CA ALA A 46 -13.44 -4.75 15.69
C ALA A 46 -13.32 -4.96 14.17
N GLY A 47 -12.45 -5.89 13.76
CA GLY A 47 -12.20 -6.22 12.35
C GLY A 47 -11.10 -5.40 11.67
N ASP A 48 -10.56 -4.34 12.28
CA ASP A 48 -9.48 -3.54 11.66
C ASP A 48 -8.23 -4.39 11.37
N LEU A 49 -7.81 -5.23 12.34
CA LEU A 49 -6.69 -6.15 12.13
C LEU A 49 -6.97 -7.13 10.99
N GLN A 50 -8.17 -7.70 10.93
CA GLN A 50 -8.54 -8.65 9.88
C GLN A 50 -8.56 -8.00 8.50
N LEU A 51 -9.10 -6.78 8.41
CA LEU A 51 -9.16 -6.01 7.17
C LEU A 51 -7.74 -5.75 6.61
N VAL A 52 -6.81 -5.33 7.46
CA VAL A 52 -5.40 -5.13 7.08
C VAL A 52 -4.75 -6.46 6.73
N ALA A 53 -4.86 -7.46 7.61
CA ALA A 53 -4.24 -8.77 7.45
C ALA A 53 -4.62 -9.49 6.16
N LYS A 54 -5.88 -9.34 5.72
CA LYS A 54 -6.45 -10.06 4.56
C LYS A 54 -6.57 -9.18 3.31
N TYR A 55 -6.05 -7.96 3.31
CA TYR A 55 -6.11 -7.10 2.13
C TYR A 55 -5.39 -7.75 0.93
N PRO A 56 -6.05 -7.90 -0.24
CA PRO A 56 -5.51 -8.73 -1.33
C PRO A 56 -4.51 -8.02 -2.24
N ASP A 57 -4.39 -6.69 -2.14
CA ASP A 57 -3.80 -5.85 -3.19
C ASP A 57 -2.67 -4.95 -2.66
N TYR A 58 -1.88 -5.43 -1.69
CA TYR A 58 -0.66 -4.70 -1.32
C TYR A 58 0.31 -4.65 -2.50
N VAL A 59 1.05 -3.56 -2.57
CA VAL A 59 2.15 -3.37 -3.51
C VAL A 59 3.44 -3.23 -2.71
N ILE A 60 4.49 -3.91 -3.15
CA ILE A 60 5.84 -3.78 -2.60
C ILE A 60 6.83 -3.51 -3.74
N ALA A 61 7.92 -2.82 -3.43
CA ALA A 61 9.01 -2.60 -4.37
C ALA A 61 10.13 -3.62 -4.13
N ILE A 62 10.66 -4.19 -5.20
CA ILE A 62 11.75 -5.17 -5.20
C ILE A 62 12.88 -4.64 -6.08
N ALA A 63 14.10 -4.63 -5.56
CA ALA A 63 15.31 -4.40 -6.32
C ALA A 63 15.79 -5.72 -6.93
N LYS A 64 16.01 -5.72 -8.25
CA LYS A 64 16.55 -6.84 -9.03
C LYS A 64 18.00 -6.53 -9.41
N SER A 65 18.92 -7.37 -8.95
CA SER A 65 20.32 -7.30 -9.37
C SER A 65 20.49 -7.89 -10.79
N SER A 66 21.57 -7.53 -11.48
CA SER A 66 21.92 -8.13 -12.78
C SER A 66 22.18 -9.65 -12.70
N GLY A 67 22.49 -10.17 -11.50
CA GLY A 67 22.67 -11.60 -11.22
C GLY A 67 21.36 -12.37 -11.00
N GLY A 68 20.21 -11.69 -10.97
CA GLY A 68 18.89 -12.29 -10.74
C GLY A 68 18.45 -12.30 -9.28
N ASP A 69 19.28 -11.82 -8.35
CA ASP A 69 18.90 -11.69 -6.95
C ASP A 69 17.79 -10.64 -6.79
N MET A 70 16.85 -10.95 -5.91
CA MET A 70 15.72 -10.08 -5.59
C MET A 70 15.76 -9.70 -4.12
N ALA A 71 15.73 -8.41 -3.84
CA ALA A 71 15.70 -7.87 -2.49
C ALA A 71 14.51 -6.92 -2.31
N LEU A 72 13.85 -6.99 -1.15
CA LEU A 72 12.81 -6.03 -0.80
C LEU A 72 13.41 -4.63 -0.68
N CYS A 73 12.78 -3.64 -1.29
CA CYS A 73 13.14 -2.25 -1.10
C CYS A 73 12.62 -1.74 0.24
N HIS A 74 13.48 -0.98 0.92
CA HIS A 74 13.18 -0.27 2.14
C HIS A 74 12.83 1.18 1.83
N ALA A 75 12.00 1.77 2.67
CA ALA A 75 11.74 3.20 2.62
C ALA A 75 12.98 3.97 3.11
N PRO A 76 13.31 5.11 2.50
CA PRO A 76 14.29 6.02 3.06
C PRO A 76 13.86 6.46 4.48
N ASP A 77 14.77 6.34 5.43
CA ASP A 77 14.52 6.72 6.83
C ASP A 77 15.69 7.56 7.34
N ALA A 78 15.38 8.71 7.94
CA ALA A 78 16.40 9.64 8.45
C ALA A 78 17.13 9.08 9.69
N ASP A 79 16.49 8.18 10.42
CA ASP A 79 17.05 7.53 11.62
C ASP A 79 17.84 6.25 11.27
N GLY A 80 17.96 5.92 9.97
CA GLY A 80 18.73 4.77 9.49
C GLY A 80 18.06 3.41 9.74
N ARG A 81 16.76 3.38 10.06
CA ARG A 81 16.02 2.13 10.27
C ARG A 81 15.75 1.41 8.95
N THR A 82 15.70 0.09 9.03
CA THR A 82 15.32 -0.79 7.93
C THR A 82 13.80 -0.97 7.93
N LEU A 83 13.10 -0.07 7.24
CA LEU A 83 11.64 -0.08 7.14
C LEU A 83 11.19 -0.63 5.79
N ALA A 84 10.44 -1.73 5.79
CA ALA A 84 9.87 -2.27 4.55
C ALA A 84 8.81 -1.32 4.01
N ALA A 85 8.95 -0.94 2.74
CA ALA A 85 7.99 -0.08 2.06
C ALA A 85 6.82 -0.90 1.51
N VAL A 86 5.63 -0.62 2.02
CA VAL A 86 4.39 -1.28 1.60
C VAL A 86 3.40 -0.22 1.13
N PHE A 87 2.66 -0.50 0.06
CA PHE A 87 1.65 0.41 -0.47
C PHE A 87 0.30 -0.28 -0.59
N THR A 88 -0.77 0.45 -0.33
CA THR A 88 -2.15 -0.04 -0.45
C THR A 88 -2.71 0.13 -1.87
N HIS A 89 -2.07 0.98 -2.70
CA HIS A 89 -2.47 1.24 -4.07
C HIS A 89 -1.27 1.55 -4.97
N ASN A 90 -1.44 1.34 -6.28
CA ASN A 90 -0.38 1.55 -7.28
C ASN A 90 0.09 3.00 -7.33
N ASP A 91 -0.82 3.99 -7.27
CA ASP A 91 -0.42 5.39 -7.41
C ASP A 91 0.60 5.83 -6.34
N ALA A 92 0.52 5.32 -5.10
CA ALA A 92 1.51 5.62 -4.06
C ALA A 92 2.84 4.93 -4.33
N ALA A 93 2.81 3.71 -4.87
CA ALA A 93 4.02 3.01 -5.30
C ALA A 93 4.69 3.73 -6.49
N ASP A 94 3.91 4.22 -7.45
CA ASP A 94 4.40 4.96 -8.61
C ASP A 94 5.08 6.28 -8.22
N LEU A 95 4.52 6.99 -7.23
CA LEU A 95 5.14 8.19 -6.65
C LEU A 95 6.48 7.88 -5.97
N ALA A 96 6.59 6.73 -5.31
CA ALA A 96 7.82 6.29 -4.65
C ALA A 96 8.88 5.73 -5.60
N LEU A 97 8.46 5.22 -6.77
CA LEU A 97 9.32 4.43 -7.65
C LEU A 97 10.58 5.18 -8.10
N GLY A 98 10.45 6.46 -8.45
CA GLY A 98 11.59 7.27 -8.87
C GLY A 98 12.66 7.42 -7.78
N LYS A 99 12.23 7.66 -6.53
CA LYS A 99 13.13 7.77 -5.37
C LYS A 99 13.79 6.44 -5.04
N MET A 100 13.01 5.34 -5.07
CA MET A 100 13.55 4.00 -4.85
C MET A 100 14.54 3.60 -5.95
N GLN A 101 14.24 3.88 -7.21
CA GLN A 101 15.12 3.57 -8.32
C GLN A 101 16.46 4.30 -8.22
N ALA A 102 16.45 5.56 -7.74
CA ALA A 102 17.67 6.30 -7.46
C ALA A 102 18.46 5.70 -6.28
N HIS A 103 17.77 5.30 -5.21
CA HIS A 103 18.39 4.73 -4.01
C HIS A 103 19.03 3.36 -4.24
N TYR A 104 18.41 2.51 -5.07
CA TYR A 104 18.83 1.13 -5.31
C TYR A 104 19.69 0.94 -6.58
N ALA A 105 20.09 2.03 -7.26
CA ALA A 105 20.94 1.95 -8.44
C ALA A 105 22.28 1.22 -8.14
N PRO A 106 22.79 0.36 -9.03
CA PRO A 106 22.32 0.12 -10.40
C PRO A 106 21.21 -0.94 -10.54
N SER A 107 20.64 -1.44 -9.44
CA SER A 107 19.59 -2.46 -9.48
C SER A 107 18.32 -1.91 -10.11
N GLN A 108 17.58 -2.75 -10.85
CA GLN A 108 16.28 -2.38 -11.38
C GLN A 108 15.22 -2.52 -10.28
N VAL A 109 14.49 -1.46 -9.98
CA VAL A 109 13.37 -1.51 -9.05
C VAL A 109 12.09 -1.82 -9.81
N VAL A 110 11.35 -2.82 -9.34
CA VAL A 110 10.03 -3.18 -9.88
C VAL A 110 9.02 -3.30 -8.75
N THR A 111 7.76 -3.04 -9.04
CA THR A 111 6.66 -3.25 -8.09
C THR A 111 6.03 -4.62 -8.28
N LEU A 112 5.71 -5.30 -7.18
CA LEU A 112 4.95 -6.54 -7.18
C LEU A 112 3.69 -6.38 -6.33
N LYS A 113 2.60 -7.00 -6.78
CA LYS A 113 1.39 -7.16 -5.98
C LYS A 113 1.50 -8.40 -5.10
N SER A 114 1.02 -8.31 -3.87
CA SER A 114 0.96 -9.42 -2.93
C SER A 114 -0.28 -9.32 -2.06
N ALA A 115 -0.91 -10.45 -1.77
CA ALA A 115 -1.96 -10.52 -0.77
C ALA A 115 -1.35 -10.44 0.63
N GLY A 116 -2.08 -9.83 1.57
CA GLY A 116 -1.68 -9.65 2.97
C GLY A 116 -1.08 -10.90 3.61
N PRO A 117 -1.75 -12.08 3.57
CA PRO A 117 -1.20 -13.29 4.18
C PRO A 117 0.17 -13.70 3.62
N GLN A 118 0.38 -13.55 2.31
CA GLN A 118 1.65 -13.86 1.66
C GLN A 118 2.73 -12.82 2.00
N LEU A 119 2.35 -11.53 1.97
CA LEU A 119 3.22 -10.42 2.33
C LEU A 119 3.70 -10.53 3.79
N PHE A 120 2.79 -10.67 4.74
CA PHE A 120 3.13 -10.70 6.16
C PHE A 120 3.92 -11.97 6.53
N ARG A 121 3.68 -13.10 5.87
CA ARG A 121 4.53 -14.30 6.01
C ARG A 121 5.96 -14.04 5.55
N MET A 122 6.14 -13.39 4.41
CA MET A 122 7.46 -13.02 3.90
C MET A 122 8.17 -12.06 4.86
N LEU A 123 7.48 -11.03 5.34
CA LEU A 123 8.04 -10.00 6.22
C LEU A 123 8.39 -10.52 7.61
N ALA A 124 7.53 -11.36 8.21
CA ALA A 124 7.79 -11.99 9.51
C ALA A 124 9.02 -12.91 9.48
N GLY A 125 9.41 -13.43 8.30
CA GLY A 125 10.62 -14.22 8.12
C GLY A 125 11.91 -13.41 8.02
N MET A 126 11.87 -12.08 8.00
CA MET A 126 13.04 -11.22 7.82
C MET A 126 13.68 -10.85 9.17
N GLN A 127 14.97 -11.16 9.35
CA GLN A 127 15.67 -10.98 10.63
C GLN A 127 16.19 -9.55 10.90
N ASN A 128 16.25 -8.69 9.87
CA ASN A 128 16.87 -7.36 9.96
C ASN A 128 15.88 -6.22 9.67
N LEU A 129 14.59 -6.47 9.87
CA LEU A 129 13.55 -5.45 9.65
C LEU A 129 13.25 -4.75 10.98
N ASP A 130 13.41 -3.43 11.02
CA ASP A 130 13.03 -2.63 12.19
C ASP A 130 11.52 -2.34 12.22
N GLY A 131 10.90 -2.38 11.04
CA GLY A 131 9.49 -2.07 10.90
C GLY A 131 8.97 -2.05 9.49
N LEU A 132 7.73 -1.59 9.38
CA LEU A 132 6.99 -1.42 8.15
C LEU A 132 6.55 0.02 8.04
N VAL A 133 6.57 0.56 6.83
CA VAL A 133 5.95 1.85 6.55
C VAL A 133 5.01 1.74 5.36
N PHE A 134 3.79 2.21 5.57
CA PHE A 134 2.74 2.23 4.57
C PHE A 134 2.66 3.61 3.89
N ASN A 135 2.58 3.60 2.56
CA ASN A 135 2.32 4.78 1.72
C ASN A 135 3.22 6.00 2.02
N PHE A 136 4.53 5.80 2.17
CA PHE A 136 5.45 6.86 2.63
C PHE A 136 5.59 8.06 1.65
N GLU A 137 5.21 7.91 0.38
CA GLU A 137 5.20 9.00 -0.63
C GLU A 137 3.77 9.38 -1.06
N GLY A 138 2.77 9.06 -0.23
CA GLY A 138 1.38 9.41 -0.49
C GLY A 138 1.00 10.83 -0.04
N PRO A 139 -0.19 11.30 -0.40
CA PRO A 139 -0.73 12.59 0.07
C PRO A 139 -1.05 12.59 1.58
N GLY A 140 -1.20 11.41 2.19
CA GLY A 140 -1.37 11.24 3.62
C GLY A 140 -0.04 11.13 4.37
N ASN A 141 -0.10 11.22 5.70
CA ASN A 141 1.08 10.95 6.53
C ASN A 141 1.47 9.48 6.44
N ALA A 142 2.76 9.21 6.27
CA ALA A 142 3.31 7.86 6.35
C ALA A 142 2.86 7.15 7.65
N ILE A 143 2.46 5.89 7.55
CA ILE A 143 2.04 5.08 8.69
C ILE A 143 3.10 4.03 8.95
N ALA A 144 3.90 4.22 10.00
CA ALA A 144 4.96 3.31 10.38
C ALA A 144 4.59 2.47 11.61
N PHE A 145 5.07 1.24 11.63
CA PHE A 145 4.91 0.27 12.72
C PHE A 145 6.25 -0.43 12.96
N ALA A 146 6.48 -0.86 14.21
CA ALA A 146 7.61 -1.73 14.54
C ALA A 146 7.45 -3.13 13.93
N ALA A 147 8.56 -3.85 13.79
CA ALA A 147 8.64 -5.16 13.10
C ALA A 147 7.57 -6.18 13.54
N GLY A 148 7.25 -6.21 14.84
CA GLY A 148 6.30 -7.15 15.43
C GLY A 148 4.88 -7.06 14.88
N ILE A 149 4.51 -5.97 14.19
CA ILE A 149 3.20 -5.89 13.53
C ILE A 149 3.02 -6.98 12.45
N SER A 150 4.10 -7.41 11.80
CA SER A 150 4.04 -8.43 10.74
C SER A 150 3.56 -9.77 11.30
N GLU A 151 4.01 -10.14 12.50
CA GLU A 151 3.62 -11.36 13.18
C GLU A 151 2.15 -11.30 13.63
N ILE A 152 1.73 -10.14 14.15
CA ILE A 152 0.33 -9.90 14.55
C ILE A 152 -0.60 -10.03 13.35
N LEU A 153 -0.25 -9.39 12.23
CA LEU A 153 -1.06 -9.43 11.01
C LEU A 153 -1.05 -10.81 10.36
N LEU A 154 0.07 -11.55 10.41
CA LEU A 154 0.13 -12.93 9.95
C LEU A 154 -0.78 -13.84 10.80
N ALA A 155 -0.70 -13.74 12.12
CA ALA A 155 -1.54 -14.54 13.02
C ALA A 155 -3.03 -14.26 12.82
N GLU A 156 -3.40 -13.01 12.51
CA GLU A 156 -4.78 -12.65 12.18
C GLU A 156 -5.22 -13.17 10.80
N ALA A 157 -4.31 -13.16 9.82
CA ALA A 157 -4.58 -13.67 8.47
C ALA A 157 -4.86 -15.18 8.45
N GLU A 158 -4.28 -15.93 9.38
CA GLU A 158 -4.37 -17.40 9.48
C GLU A 158 -5.58 -17.89 10.30
N LYS A 159 -6.39 -16.98 10.85
CA LYS A 159 -7.70 -17.28 11.45
C LYS A 159 -8.79 -17.42 10.38
#